data_AF-A0A382W205-F1
#
_entry.id   AF-A0A382W205-F1
#
_cell.length_a   1.000
_cell.length_b   1.000
_cell.length_c   1.000
_cell.angle_alpha   90.00
_cell.angle_beta   90.00
_cell.angle_gamma   90.00
#
_symmetry.space_group_name_H-M   'P 1'
#
loop_
_entity.id
_entity.type
_entity.pdbx_description
1 polymer ?
#
loop_
_entity_poly.entity_id
_entity_poly.type
_entity_poly.pdbx_seq_one_letter_code
_entity_poly.pdbx_strand_id
1 'polypeptide(L)' 'VTEKDMSRAMLLGLVVFLALMVIEIVEYVVGIKVLGGNLIYMAILAIPGSWLIVHYFMHIHELWNRNKEE' A
#
# COMPACT_ATOMS: atom_id res chain seq x y z
N VAL A 1 14.92 2.37 20.74
CA VAL A 1 14.87 1.59 19.48
C VAL A 1 16.27 1.05 19.25
N THR A 2 16.44 -0.26 19.24
CA THR A 2 17.75 -0.89 19.03
C THR A 2 18.07 -0.84 17.54
N GLU A 3 19.35 -0.73 17.14
CA GLU A 3 19.77 -0.69 15.73
C GLU A 3 19.21 -1.87 14.89
N LYS A 4 19.04 -3.03 15.56
CA LYS A 4 18.45 -4.25 15.00
C LYS A 4 16.94 -4.14 14.71
N ASP A 5 16.20 -3.36 15.49
CA ASP A 5 14.76 -3.13 15.32
C ASP A 5 14.49 -2.16 14.16
N MET A 6 15.37 -1.16 14.04
CA MET A 6 15.34 -0.18 12.96
C MET A 6 15.60 -0.85 11.60
N SER A 7 16.54 -1.80 11.55
CA SER A 7 16.82 -2.59 10.35
C SER A 7 15.62 -3.44 9.90
N ARG A 8 14.86 -4.01 10.85
CA ARG A 8 13.67 -4.82 10.55
C ARG A 8 12.52 -3.97 10.02
N ALA A 9 12.26 -2.81 10.63
CA ALA A 9 11.24 -1.88 10.17
C ALA A 9 11.55 -1.38 8.74
N MET A 10 12.82 -1.06 8.47
CA MET A 10 13.27 -0.64 7.14
C MET A 10 13.11 -1.77 6.10
N LEU A 11 13.46 -3.00 6.46
CA LEU A 11 13.29 -4.16 5.58
C LEU A 11 11.81 -4.41 5.25
N LEU A 12 10.94 -4.28 6.25
CA LEU A 12 9.50 -4.43 6.08
C LEU A 12 8.92 -3.33 5.18
N GLY A 13 9.32 -2.06 5.37
CA GLY A 13 8.95 -0.97 4.47
C GLY A 13 9.42 -1.21 3.03
N LEU A 14 10.63 -1.74 2.84
CA LEU A 14 11.15 -2.08 1.51
C LEU A 14 10.36 -3.22 0.84
N VAL A 15 10.01 -4.26 1.58
CA VAL A 15 9.19 -5.37 1.06
C VAL A 15 7.81 -4.90 0.64
N VAL A 16 7.17 -4.04 1.45
CA VAL A 16 5.85 -3.47 1.12
C VAL A 16 5.95 -2.54 -0.09
N PHE A 17 7.01 -1.72 -0.18
CA PHE A 17 7.26 -0.88 -1.35
C PHE A 17 7.39 -1.69 -2.64
N LEU A 18 8.16 -2.80 -2.60
CA LEU A 18 8.29 -3.69 -3.76
C LEU A 18 6.94 -4.34 -4.13
N ALA A 19 6.12 -4.72 -3.15
CA ALA A 19 4.78 -5.25 -3.41
C ALA A 19 3.87 -4.21 -4.09
N LEU A 20 3.89 -2.96 -3.62
CA LEU A 20 3.16 -1.85 -4.23
C LEU A 20 3.61 -1.59 -5.67
N MET A 21 4.92 -1.60 -5.91
CA MET A 21 5.47 -1.44 -7.26
C MET A 21 4.94 -2.51 -8.22
N VAL A 22 4.85 -3.78 -7.78
CA VAL A 22 4.29 -4.85 -8.60
C VAL A 22 2.80 -4.62 -8.91
N ILE A 23 2.02 -4.18 -7.92
CA ILE A 23 0.59 -3.87 -8.12
C ILE A 23 0.43 -2.77 -9.16
N GLU A 24 1.20 -1.69 -9.07
CA GLU A 24 1.18 -0.57 -10.03
C GLU A 24 1.55 -1.01 -11.45
N ILE A 25 2.56 -1.87 -11.60
CA ILE A 25 2.92 -2.41 -12.91
C ILE A 25 1.76 -3.21 -13.50
N VAL A 26 1.10 -4.04 -12.69
CA VAL A 26 -0.06 -4.83 -13.13
C VAL A 26 -1.22 -3.93 -13.51
N GLU A 27 -1.51 -2.91 -12.69
CA GLU A 27 -2.57 -1.94 -12.95
C GLU A 27 -2.33 -1.18 -14.26
N TYR A 28 -1.10 -0.71 -14.49
CA TYR A 28 -0.72 -0.09 -15.75
C TYR A 28 -0.95 -1.03 -16.94
N VAL A 29 -0.50 -2.29 -16.85
CA VAL A 29 -0.64 -3.27 -17.93
C VAL A 29 -2.10 -3.61 -18.21
N VAL A 30 -2.94 -3.73 -17.18
CA VAL A 30 -4.38 -3.96 -17.35
C VAL A 30 -5.05 -2.73 -17.96
N GLY A 31 -4.67 -1.54 -17.47
CA GLY A 31 -5.21 -0.27 -17.92
C GLY A 31 -4.98 0.01 -19.40
N ILE A 32 -3.83 -0.38 -19.94
CA ILE A 32 -3.53 -0.22 -21.38
C ILE A 32 -4.15 -1.31 -22.26
N LYS A 33 -4.44 -2.51 -21.71
CA LYS A 33 -4.93 -3.66 -22.50
C LYS A 33 -6.45 -3.74 -22.58
N VAL A 34 -7.18 -3.17 -21.62
CA VAL A 34 -8.64 -3.26 -21.56
C VAL A 34 -9.28 -2.00 -22.16
N LEU A 35 -9.73 -2.08 -23.42
CA LEU A 35 -10.31 -0.95 -24.18
C LEU A 35 -11.73 -0.54 -23.74
N GLY A 36 -12.40 -1.30 -22.88
CA GLY A 36 -13.74 -0.98 -22.36
C GLY A 36 -14.08 -1.73 -21.07
N GLY A 37 -14.79 -1.08 -20.14
CA GLY A 37 -15.12 -1.66 -18.82
C GLY A 37 -13.94 -1.71 -17.82
N ASN A 38 -12.82 -1.08 -18.16
CA ASN A 38 -11.58 -1.08 -17.37
C ASN A 38 -11.74 -0.53 -15.94
N LEU A 39 -12.68 0.40 -15.73
CA LEU A 39 -12.91 1.06 -14.44
C LEU A 39 -13.11 0.07 -13.28
N ILE A 40 -13.86 -1.02 -13.50
CA ILE A 40 -14.14 -2.01 -12.45
C ILE A 40 -12.87 -2.81 -12.11
N TYR A 41 -12.08 -3.18 -13.11
CA TYR A 41 -10.83 -3.93 -12.91
C TYR A 41 -9.77 -3.07 -12.20
N MET A 42 -9.64 -1.80 -12.59
CA MET A 42 -8.75 -0.84 -11.93
C MET A 42 -9.18 -0.61 -10.48
N ALA A 43 -10.49 -0.44 -10.23
CA ALA A 43 -11.00 -0.28 -8.87
C ALA A 43 -10.68 -1.49 -7.97
N ILE A 44 -10.79 -2.72 -8.49
CA ILE A 44 -10.45 -3.93 -7.74
C ILE A 44 -8.93 -4.02 -7.49
N LEU A 45 -8.09 -3.64 -8.46
CA LEU A 45 -6.64 -3.61 -8.31
C LEU A 45 -6.13 -2.52 -7.36
N ALA A 46 -6.84 -1.39 -7.29
CA ALA A 46 -6.51 -0.30 -6.40
C ALA A 46 -6.75 -0.62 -4.91
N ILE A 47 -7.65 -1.56 -4.59
CA ILE A 47 -7.96 -1.97 -3.20
C ILE A 47 -6.72 -2.47 -2.45
N PRO A 48 -6.00 -3.50 -2.92
CA PRO A 48 -4.82 -3.99 -2.22
C PRO A 48 -3.69 -2.96 -2.16
N GLY A 49 -3.52 -2.13 -3.20
CA GLY A 49 -2.53 -1.04 -3.19
C GLY A 49 -2.84 -0.01 -2.10
N SER A 50 -4.07 0.49 -2.07
CA SER A 50 -4.54 1.46 -1.08
C SER A 50 -4.44 0.89 0.35
N TRP A 51 -4.81 -0.37 0.54
CA TRP A 51 -4.72 -1.05 1.84
C TRP A 51 -3.29 -1.11 2.37
N LEU A 52 -2.33 -1.49 1.54
CA LEU A 52 -0.92 -1.55 1.91
C LEU A 52 -0.36 -0.16 2.27
N ILE A 53 -0.74 0.88 1.52
CA ILE A 53 -0.35 2.26 1.83
C ILE A 53 -0.93 2.71 3.18
N VAL A 54 -2.22 2.46 3.43
CA VAL A 54 -2.89 2.82 4.69
C VAL A 54 -2.22 2.13 5.88
N HIS A 55 -1.90 0.84 5.76
CA HIS A 55 -1.39 0.06 6.89
C HIS A 55 0.09 0.28 7.19
N TYR A 56 0.91 0.52 6.17
CA TYR A 56 2.37 0.51 6.33
C TYR A 56 3.04 1.88 6.13
N PHE A 57 2.43 2.78 5.35
CA PHE A 57 3.01 4.09 5.04
C PHE A 57 2.27 5.25 5.70
N MET A 58 0.96 5.13 5.85
CA MET A 58 0.18 6.14 6.57
C MET A 58 0.13 5.82 8.05
N HIS A 59 0.50 6.79 8.88
CA HIS A 59 0.34 6.72 10.34
C HIS A 59 -1.13 6.92 10.77
N ILE A 60 -2.11 6.63 9.90
CA ILE A 60 -3.53 6.82 10.19
C ILE A 60 -3.94 6.01 11.42
N HIS A 61 -3.38 4.81 11.61
CA HIS A 61 -3.62 4.02 12.82
C HIS A 61 -3.13 4.72 14.09
N GLU A 62 -1.98 5.42 14.00
CA GLU A 62 -1.41 6.18 15.11
C GLU A 62 -2.25 7.42 15.44
N LEU A 63 -2.76 8.10 14.41
CA LEU A 63 -3.68 9.24 14.55
C LEU A 63 -5.06 8.83 15.08
N TRP A 64 -5.59 7.67 14.67
CA TRP A 64 -6.88 7.16 15.10
C TRP A 64 -6.89 6.77 16.58
N ASN A 65 -5.82 6.15 17.07
CA ASN A 65 -5.72 5.79 18.49
C ASN A 65 -5.53 7.04 19.37
N ARG A 66 -4.80 8.05 18.90
CA ARG A 66 -4.60 9.30 19.63
C ARG A 66 -5.91 10.07 19.85
N ASN A 67 -6.87 9.93 18.93
CA ASN A 67 -8.18 10.57 18.99
C ASN A 67 -9.22 9.80 19.83
N LYS A 68 -8.86 8.61 20.34
CA LYS A 68 -9.74 7.77 21.18
C LYS A 68 -9.46 7.96 22.68
N GLU A 69 -8.38 8.66 23.01
CA GLU A 69 -7.97 9.00 24.38
C GLU A 69 -8.35 10.42 24.81
N GLU A 70 -8.98 11.20 23.91
CA GLU A 70 -9.67 12.48 24.21
C GLU A 70 -11.19 12.27 24.33
#